data_AF-A0A9W8JJD4-F1
#
_entry.id   AF-A0A9W8JJD4-F1
#
_cell.length_a   1.000
_cell.length_b   1.000
_cell.length_c   1.000
_cell.angle_alpha   90.00
_cell.angle_beta   90.00
_cell.angle_gamma   90.00
#
_symmetry.space_group_name_H-M   'P 1'
#
loop_
_entity.id
_entity.type
_entity.pdbx_description
1 polymer ?
#
loop_
_entity_poly.entity_id
_entity_poly.type
_entity_poly.pdbx_seq_one_letter_code
_entity_poly.pdbx_strand_id
1 'polypeptide(L)'
;MFLDWTIQLFSWCAPTLTHLELQCHETRRETWQYFLSEINLPSLQRLKIANGTAMIQPSGILQFLSKHSSIRTLLLLRGIQFSLQISRMGSLPKPILPSLEQVIAHPSYLPWLLRDKKQCPKLKEVTLLPECRFQLLQPLSRSPMDRALETFLLPRSHKLDLIGFRLPPDHPGLNAWLRSHIGSSAGGGPNAQSNLSRRSEHILPRFIHTKHLRIESIQFLDAVGSSNSQTGPSRLELIARFAGLFPNLEYLELLDIRASANRIPPIVDAIRQHCPRVKKVKIGHASAIDIVWYGRSGFGDAVNVN
;
A
#
# COMPACT_ATOMS: atom_id res chain seq x y z
N MET A 1 29.16 -20.28 -11.02
CA MET A 1 28.65 -21.64 -11.31
C MET A 1 27.16 -21.79 -11.03
N PHE A 2 26.66 -21.68 -9.78
CA PHE A 2 25.20 -21.79 -9.54
C PHE A 2 24.39 -20.65 -10.19
N LEU A 3 24.91 -19.43 -10.16
CA LEU A 3 24.25 -18.24 -10.73
C LEU A 3 24.10 -18.33 -12.25
N ASP A 4 25.17 -18.70 -12.96
CA ASP A 4 25.20 -18.80 -14.41
C ASP A 4 24.23 -19.87 -14.90
N TRP A 5 24.21 -21.02 -14.21
CA TRP A 5 23.24 -22.08 -14.44
C TRP A 5 21.80 -21.60 -14.21
N THR A 6 21.56 -20.81 -13.16
CA THR A 6 20.23 -20.23 -12.88
C THR A 6 19.79 -19.27 -13.99
N ILE A 7 20.70 -18.41 -14.47
CA ILE A 7 20.42 -17.49 -15.58
C ILE A 7 20.08 -18.27 -16.86
N GLN A 8 20.82 -19.35 -17.13
CA GLN A 8 20.56 -20.22 -18.29
C GLN A 8 19.19 -20.92 -18.17
N LEU A 9 18.80 -21.35 -16.98
CA LEU A 9 17.47 -21.92 -16.75
C LEU A 9 16.37 -20.89 -17.04
N PHE A 10 16.55 -19.64 -16.60
CA PHE A 10 15.61 -18.55 -16.89
C PHE A 10 15.51 -18.26 -18.39
N SER A 11 16.60 -18.36 -19.15
CA SER A 11 16.57 -18.12 -20.60
C SER A 11 15.81 -19.22 -21.34
N TRP A 12 15.90 -20.48 -20.90
CA TRP A 12 15.11 -21.59 -21.46
C TRP A 12 13.61 -21.45 -21.19
N CYS A 13 13.24 -20.95 -20.02
CA CYS A 13 11.84 -20.75 -19.64
C CYS A 13 11.30 -19.37 -20.03
N ALA A 14 12.11 -18.48 -20.58
CA ALA A 14 11.76 -17.08 -20.83
C ALA A 14 10.46 -16.86 -21.63
N PRO A 15 10.15 -17.65 -22.69
CA PRO A 15 8.92 -17.44 -23.47
C PRO A 15 7.64 -17.77 -22.69
N THR A 16 7.71 -18.63 -21.68
CA THR A 16 6.53 -19.12 -20.94
C THR A 16 6.46 -18.57 -19.51
N LEU A 17 7.55 -18.02 -18.98
CA LEU A 17 7.60 -17.53 -17.61
C LEU A 17 6.82 -16.22 -17.47
N THR A 18 5.63 -16.34 -16.88
CA THR A 18 4.72 -15.19 -16.65
C THR A 18 4.83 -14.62 -15.24
N HIS A 19 5.40 -15.37 -14.30
CA HIS A 19 5.46 -15.03 -12.88
C HIS A 19 6.88 -15.21 -12.35
N LEU A 20 7.43 -14.17 -11.72
CA LEU A 20 8.73 -14.21 -11.07
C LEU A 20 8.65 -13.64 -9.66
N GLU A 21 9.07 -14.43 -8.68
CA GLU A 21 9.27 -13.99 -7.30
C GLU A 21 10.74 -14.11 -6.91
N LEU A 22 11.31 -13.01 -6.44
CA LEU A 22 12.70 -12.89 -6.04
C LEU A 22 12.77 -12.69 -4.53
N GLN A 23 13.22 -13.73 -3.82
CA GLN A 23 13.41 -13.75 -2.38
C GLN A 23 14.74 -14.42 -2.05
N CYS A 24 15.80 -13.62 -1.83
CA CYS A 24 17.10 -14.13 -1.38
C CYS A 24 17.69 -13.22 -0.31
N HIS A 25 17.84 -13.71 0.92
CA HIS A 25 18.25 -12.88 2.07
C HIS A 25 19.73 -12.45 2.02
N GLU A 26 20.64 -13.29 1.54
CA GLU A 26 22.10 -13.10 1.70
C GLU A 26 22.85 -12.87 0.38
N THR A 27 22.15 -12.50 -0.68
CA THR A 27 22.77 -12.31 -1.99
C THR A 27 23.49 -10.97 -2.07
N ARG A 28 24.76 -10.99 -2.48
CA ARG A 28 25.59 -9.79 -2.69
C ARG A 28 24.98 -8.86 -3.74
N ARG A 29 25.26 -7.56 -3.65
CA ARG A 29 24.72 -6.54 -4.56
C ARG A 29 25.12 -6.81 -6.01
N GLU A 30 26.36 -7.20 -6.24
CA GLU A 30 26.94 -7.45 -7.56
C GLU A 30 26.24 -8.63 -8.23
N THR A 31 25.92 -9.66 -7.45
CA THR A 31 25.14 -10.82 -7.91
C THR A 31 23.75 -10.42 -8.37
N TRP A 32 23.06 -9.55 -7.61
CA TRP A 32 21.75 -9.03 -8.05
C TRP A 32 21.85 -8.19 -9.32
N GLN A 33 22.87 -7.34 -9.41
CA GLN A 33 23.07 -6.49 -10.57
C GLN A 33 23.32 -7.32 -11.83
N TYR A 34 24.18 -8.35 -11.73
CA TYR A 34 24.45 -9.28 -12.82
C TYR A 34 23.20 -10.09 -13.19
N PHE A 35 22.52 -10.69 -12.21
CA PHE A 35 21.29 -11.45 -12.45
C PHE A 35 20.22 -10.61 -13.19
N LEU A 36 19.99 -9.38 -12.75
CA LEU A 36 19.01 -8.48 -13.36
C LEU A 36 19.46 -7.91 -14.72
N SER A 37 20.76 -7.85 -15.00
CA SER A 37 21.25 -7.43 -16.32
C SER A 37 21.07 -8.50 -17.38
N GLU A 38 21.31 -9.77 -17.02
CA GLU A 38 21.30 -10.89 -17.96
C GLU A 38 19.91 -11.43 -18.28
N ILE A 39 18.97 -11.33 -17.35
CA ILE A 39 17.64 -11.93 -17.53
C ILE A 39 16.76 -11.09 -18.45
N ASN A 40 16.16 -11.76 -19.44
CA ASN A 40 15.15 -11.23 -20.33
C ASN A 40 13.94 -12.18 -20.39
N LEU A 41 12.79 -11.72 -19.93
CA LEU A 41 11.57 -12.51 -19.75
C LEU A 41 10.41 -11.83 -20.49
N PRO A 42 10.32 -11.95 -21.83
CA PRO A 42 9.38 -11.18 -22.64
C PRO A 42 7.90 -11.43 -22.28
N SER A 43 7.58 -12.56 -21.65
CA SER A 43 6.23 -12.93 -21.22
C SER A 43 5.94 -12.60 -19.76
N LEU A 44 6.84 -11.93 -19.03
CA LEU A 44 6.70 -11.67 -17.61
C LEU A 44 5.54 -10.71 -17.33
N GLN A 45 4.50 -11.19 -16.65
CA GLN A 45 3.31 -10.42 -16.30
C GLN A 45 3.31 -9.99 -14.83
N ARG A 46 3.91 -10.81 -13.94
CA ARG A 46 3.93 -10.53 -12.51
C ARG A 46 5.34 -10.63 -11.95
N LEU A 47 5.79 -9.55 -11.33
CA LEU A 47 7.08 -9.49 -10.63
C LEU A 47 6.86 -9.19 -9.15
N LYS A 48 7.44 -10.01 -8.28
CA LYS A 48 7.52 -9.76 -6.84
C LYS A 48 8.96 -9.77 -6.37
N ILE A 49 9.35 -8.72 -5.66
CA ILE A 49 10.66 -8.59 -5.01
C ILE A 49 10.41 -8.44 -3.52
N ALA A 50 10.81 -9.45 -2.77
CA ALA A 50 10.59 -9.57 -1.33
C ALA A 50 11.92 -9.88 -0.64
N ASN A 51 12.90 -9.00 -0.81
CA ASN A 51 14.23 -9.25 -0.27
C ASN A 51 14.37 -8.69 1.15
N GLY A 52 14.78 -9.51 2.12
CA GLY A 52 14.83 -9.11 3.53
C GLY A 52 15.98 -8.16 3.88
N THR A 53 17.19 -8.46 3.39
CA THR A 53 18.43 -7.83 3.85
C THR A 53 19.35 -7.40 2.72
N ALA A 54 19.21 -7.96 1.52
CA ALA A 54 20.02 -7.52 0.40
C ALA A 54 19.59 -6.13 -0.07
N MET A 55 20.57 -5.32 -0.46
CA MET A 55 20.38 -3.94 -0.90
C MET A 55 20.49 -3.89 -2.43
N ILE A 56 19.41 -4.28 -3.12
CA ILE A 56 19.36 -4.15 -4.59
C ILE A 56 19.42 -2.67 -4.94
N GLN A 57 20.29 -2.31 -5.88
CA GLN A 57 20.38 -0.94 -6.36
C GLN A 57 19.14 -0.57 -7.17
N PRO A 58 18.54 0.62 -6.93
CA PRO A 58 17.40 1.09 -7.73
C PRO A 58 17.69 1.10 -9.23
N SER A 59 18.92 1.41 -9.66
CA SER A 59 19.32 1.42 -11.07
C SER A 59 19.14 0.07 -11.75
N GLY A 60 19.56 -1.03 -11.10
CA GLY A 60 19.42 -2.38 -11.62
C GLY A 60 17.94 -2.77 -11.77
N ILE A 61 17.10 -2.40 -10.80
CA ILE A 61 15.64 -2.60 -10.89
C ILE A 61 15.04 -1.81 -12.05
N LEU A 62 15.40 -0.54 -12.21
CA LEU A 62 14.83 0.28 -13.29
C LEU A 62 15.29 -0.18 -14.67
N GLN A 63 16.55 -0.61 -14.82
CA GLN A 63 17.04 -1.23 -16.05
C GLN A 63 16.29 -2.54 -16.35
N PHE A 64 16.11 -3.39 -15.35
CA PHE A 64 15.32 -4.61 -15.47
C PHE A 64 13.89 -4.28 -15.92
N LEU A 65 13.18 -3.42 -15.21
CA LEU A 65 11.80 -3.04 -15.54
C LEU A 65 11.68 -2.43 -16.95
N SER A 66 12.69 -1.69 -17.42
CA SER A 66 12.70 -1.10 -18.77
C SER A 66 12.74 -2.13 -19.89
N LYS A 67 13.25 -3.34 -19.63
CA LYS A 67 13.27 -4.45 -20.60
C LYS A 67 11.96 -5.26 -20.61
N HIS A 68 11.10 -5.10 -19.60
CA HIS A 68 9.96 -5.99 -19.34
C HIS A 68 8.62 -5.23 -19.39
N SER A 69 8.21 -4.80 -20.58
CA SER A 69 7.00 -3.99 -20.81
C SER A 69 5.68 -4.74 -20.64
N SER A 70 5.73 -6.08 -20.58
CA SER A 70 4.59 -6.98 -20.37
C SER A 70 4.08 -7.02 -18.92
N ILE A 71 4.85 -6.48 -17.97
CA ILE A 71 4.50 -6.52 -16.54
C ILE A 71 3.18 -5.78 -16.29
N ARG A 72 2.22 -6.50 -15.70
CA ARG A 72 0.91 -6.03 -15.26
C ARG A 72 0.85 -5.78 -13.76
N THR A 73 1.55 -6.61 -13.00
CA THR A 73 1.50 -6.59 -11.53
C THR A 73 2.91 -6.53 -10.95
N LEU A 74 3.18 -5.48 -10.17
CA LEU A 74 4.50 -5.21 -9.59
C LEU A 74 4.42 -5.10 -8.06
N LEU A 75 5.11 -6.00 -7.36
CA LEU A 75 5.19 -6.03 -5.90
C LEU A 75 6.62 -5.75 -5.46
N LEU A 76 6.91 -4.53 -5.03
CA LEU A 76 8.23 -4.12 -4.50
C LEU A 76 8.13 -4.00 -2.98
N LEU A 77 8.29 -5.12 -2.29
CA LEU A 77 7.97 -5.21 -0.88
C LEU A 77 9.13 -4.74 0.01
N ARG A 78 10.34 -5.27 -0.23
CA ARG A 78 11.54 -5.03 0.61
C ARG A 78 12.85 -5.24 -0.16
N GLY A 79 13.93 -4.71 0.40
CA GLY A 79 15.32 -4.99 -0.02
C GLY A 79 15.78 -4.24 -1.26
N ILE A 80 15.19 -3.07 -1.51
CA ILE A 80 15.73 -2.11 -2.48
C ILE A 80 16.31 -0.94 -1.69
N GLN A 81 17.58 -0.62 -1.96
CA GLN A 81 18.32 0.38 -1.22
C GLN A 81 17.68 1.77 -1.34
N PHE A 82 17.45 2.41 -0.20
CA PHE A 82 17.08 3.82 -0.15
C PHE A 82 18.36 4.68 -0.21
N SER A 83 18.83 5.05 -1.41
CA SER A 83 19.80 6.13 -1.48
C SER A 83 19.08 7.47 -1.27
N LEU A 84 19.38 8.16 -0.17
CA LEU A 84 18.79 9.46 0.20
C LEU A 84 19.01 10.55 -0.88
N GLN A 85 19.90 10.32 -1.85
CA GLN A 85 20.17 11.23 -2.96
C GLN A 85 19.22 11.01 -4.14
N ILE A 86 17.93 11.24 -3.91
CA ILE A 86 16.89 11.40 -4.95
C ILE A 86 17.30 12.44 -6.00
N SER A 87 18.18 13.39 -5.65
CA SER A 87 18.68 14.45 -6.52
C SER A 87 19.48 13.95 -7.74
N ARG A 88 20.02 12.72 -7.72
CA ARG A 88 20.79 12.13 -8.83
C ARG A 88 19.95 11.26 -9.77
N MET A 89 18.63 11.19 -9.59
CA MET A 89 17.73 10.39 -10.43
C MET A 89 17.60 10.87 -11.88
N GLY A 90 18.14 12.05 -12.24
CA GLY A 90 18.03 12.61 -13.58
C GLY A 90 18.60 11.71 -14.68
N SER A 91 19.59 10.87 -14.36
CA SER A 91 20.26 9.97 -15.30
C SER A 91 19.75 8.52 -15.30
N LEU A 92 18.81 8.17 -14.41
CA LEU A 92 18.31 6.80 -14.33
C LEU A 92 17.31 6.50 -15.45
N PRO A 93 17.31 5.25 -15.98
CA PRO A 93 16.31 4.82 -16.95
C PRO A 93 14.91 5.06 -16.40
N LYS A 94 14.03 5.61 -17.23
CA LYS A 94 12.62 5.80 -16.90
C LYS A 94 11.87 4.59 -17.46
N PRO A 95 11.53 3.58 -16.64
CA PRO A 95 10.82 2.43 -17.16
C PRO A 95 9.47 2.88 -17.71
N ILE A 96 9.15 2.42 -18.90
CA ILE A 96 7.83 2.55 -19.51
C ILE A 96 7.18 1.19 -19.36
N LEU A 97 6.17 1.12 -18.51
CA LEU A 97 5.42 -0.09 -18.17
C LEU A 97 3.99 0.07 -18.70
N PRO A 98 3.78 -0.06 -20.02
CA PRO A 98 2.51 0.24 -20.68
C PRO A 98 1.38 -0.70 -20.23
N SER A 99 1.72 -1.89 -19.76
CA SER A 99 0.77 -2.91 -19.31
C SER A 99 0.53 -2.90 -17.80
N LEU A 100 1.23 -2.05 -17.04
CA LEU A 100 1.15 -2.07 -15.59
C LEU A 100 -0.22 -1.60 -15.10
N GLU A 101 -0.91 -2.48 -14.40
CA GLU A 101 -2.26 -2.29 -13.86
C GLU A 101 -2.23 -2.14 -12.34
N GLN A 102 -1.32 -2.84 -11.66
CA GLN A 102 -1.25 -2.88 -10.20
C GLN A 102 0.18 -2.72 -9.68
N VAL A 103 0.35 -1.86 -8.67
CA VAL A 103 1.60 -1.68 -7.93
C VAL A 103 1.37 -1.81 -6.43
N ILE A 104 2.14 -2.66 -5.77
CA ILE A 104 2.28 -2.69 -4.31
C ILE A 104 3.72 -2.34 -3.98
N ALA A 105 3.96 -1.19 -3.35
CA ALA A 105 5.32 -0.73 -3.14
C ALA A 105 5.48 0.13 -1.88
N HIS A 106 6.71 0.22 -1.39
CA HIS A 106 7.07 1.25 -0.42
C HIS A 106 6.84 2.65 -1.00
N PRO A 107 6.29 3.61 -0.24
CA PRO A 107 6.04 4.98 -0.71
C PRO A 107 7.27 5.64 -1.36
N SER A 108 8.48 5.37 -0.88
CA SER A 108 9.71 5.94 -1.44
C SER A 108 10.14 5.37 -2.80
N TYR A 109 9.51 4.30 -3.29
CA TYR A 109 9.78 3.74 -4.63
C TYR A 109 8.90 4.40 -5.71
N LEU A 110 7.77 5.01 -5.32
CA LEU A 110 6.87 5.68 -6.26
C LEU A 110 7.51 6.84 -7.05
N PRO A 111 8.44 7.65 -6.49
CA PRO A 111 9.18 8.63 -7.29
C PRO A 111 9.90 8.05 -8.49
N TRP A 112 10.24 6.76 -8.49
CA TRP A 112 10.96 6.10 -9.58
C TRP A 112 9.99 5.61 -10.67
N LEU A 113 8.83 5.10 -10.25
CA LEU A 113 7.85 4.44 -11.11
C LEU A 113 6.79 5.40 -11.66
N LEU A 114 6.35 6.36 -10.85
CA LEU A 114 5.16 7.18 -11.10
C LEU A 114 5.48 8.66 -11.35
N ARG A 115 6.75 8.99 -11.64
CA ARG A 115 7.18 10.37 -11.91
C ARG A 115 6.46 10.98 -13.10
N ASP A 116 6.34 10.24 -14.19
CA ASP A 116 5.65 10.68 -15.41
C ASP A 116 4.37 9.85 -15.64
N LYS A 117 3.25 10.54 -15.88
CA LYS A 117 1.94 9.93 -16.15
C LYS A 117 1.98 8.98 -17.34
N LYS A 118 2.89 9.21 -18.30
CA LYS A 118 3.08 8.38 -19.49
C LYS A 118 3.77 7.03 -19.21
N GLN A 119 4.47 6.88 -18.09
CA GLN A 119 5.19 5.64 -17.78
C GLN A 119 4.27 4.45 -17.52
N CYS A 120 3.12 4.69 -16.88
CA CYS A 120 2.18 3.65 -16.47
C CYS A 120 0.75 4.07 -16.84
N PRO A 121 0.37 4.03 -18.13
CA PRO A 121 -0.91 4.56 -18.61
C PRO A 121 -2.12 3.72 -18.20
N LYS A 122 -1.94 2.41 -17.95
CA LYS A 122 -3.00 1.46 -17.55
C LYS A 122 -3.08 1.24 -16.04
N LEU A 123 -2.32 2.00 -15.24
CA LEU A 123 -2.28 1.81 -13.79
C LEU A 123 -3.63 2.15 -13.17
N LYS A 124 -4.24 1.16 -12.51
CA LYS A 124 -5.55 1.23 -11.88
C LYS A 124 -5.47 1.05 -10.37
N GLU A 125 -4.50 0.30 -9.88
CA GLU A 125 -4.39 -0.02 -8.46
C GLU A 125 -3.01 0.36 -7.91
N VAL A 126 -3.00 1.07 -6.78
CA VAL A 126 -1.76 1.32 -6.03
C VAL A 126 -1.98 1.03 -4.55
N THR A 127 -1.19 0.12 -4.00
CA THR A 127 -1.14 -0.17 -2.57
C THR A 127 0.18 0.32 -1.98
N LEU A 128 0.10 1.19 -0.98
CA LEU A 128 1.24 1.70 -0.23
C LEU A 128 1.58 0.74 0.93
N LEU A 129 2.84 0.29 0.97
CA LEU A 129 3.39 -0.54 2.05
C LEU A 129 4.45 0.23 2.83
N PRO A 130 4.11 0.96 3.90
CA PRO A 130 5.10 1.53 4.80
C PRO A 130 5.89 0.41 5.50
N GLU A 131 7.22 0.47 5.45
CA GLU A 131 8.08 -0.51 6.13
C GLU A 131 8.36 -0.09 7.58
N CYS A 132 8.16 -1.00 8.54
CA CYS A 132 8.37 -0.76 9.97
C CYS A 132 9.84 -0.63 10.40
N ARG A 133 10.79 -1.21 9.66
CA ARG A 133 12.08 -1.60 10.27
C ARG A 133 13.16 -0.53 10.28
N PHE A 134 13.03 0.54 9.49
CA PHE A 134 14.11 1.54 9.34
C PHE A 134 13.83 2.89 10.01
N GLN A 135 12.69 3.05 10.70
CA GLN A 135 12.33 4.34 11.31
C GLN A 135 12.95 4.61 12.68
N LEU A 136 13.79 3.71 13.21
CA LEU A 136 14.47 3.93 14.50
C LEU A 136 15.44 5.13 14.51
N LEU A 137 15.77 5.73 13.36
CA LEU A 137 16.89 6.68 13.28
C LEU A 137 16.62 8.02 12.58
N GLN A 138 15.40 8.36 12.15
CA GLN A 138 15.18 9.69 11.54
C GLN A 138 13.88 10.38 11.92
N PRO A 139 13.95 11.58 12.54
CA PRO A 139 12.83 12.51 12.60
C PRO A 139 12.71 13.19 11.23
N LEU A 140 12.03 12.55 10.28
CA LEU A 140 11.68 13.19 9.01
C LEU A 140 10.37 13.94 9.17
N SER A 141 10.44 15.26 9.01
CA SER A 141 9.36 16.25 9.12
C SER A 141 8.21 16.10 8.11
N ARG A 142 8.13 14.99 7.35
CA ARG A 142 6.99 14.66 6.49
C ARG A 142 6.96 13.16 6.21
N SER A 143 5.84 12.50 6.51
CA SER A 143 5.68 11.07 6.26
C SER A 143 5.89 10.76 4.76
N PRO A 144 6.72 9.76 4.39
CA PRO A 144 6.83 9.29 3.01
C PRO A 144 5.48 8.92 2.39
N MET A 145 4.51 8.49 3.21
CA MET A 145 3.13 8.25 2.77
C MET A 145 2.43 9.53 2.32
N ASP A 146 2.50 10.61 3.09
CA ASP A 146 1.84 11.88 2.74
C ASP A 146 2.42 12.46 1.46
N ARG A 147 3.75 12.41 1.33
CA ARG A 147 4.43 12.82 0.09
C ARG A 147 3.98 11.96 -1.10
N ALA A 148 3.85 10.65 -0.90
CA ALA A 148 3.40 9.74 -1.95
C ALA A 148 1.97 10.02 -2.39
N LEU A 149 1.06 10.20 -1.44
CA LEU A 149 -0.33 10.56 -1.67
C LEU A 149 -0.43 11.86 -2.45
N GLU A 150 0.21 12.92 -1.98
CA GLU A 150 0.07 14.26 -2.58
C GLU A 150 0.79 14.40 -3.92
N THR A 151 2.00 13.85 -4.04
CA THR A 151 2.86 14.07 -5.21
C THR A 151 2.53 13.13 -6.37
N PHE A 152 2.20 11.86 -6.07
CA PHE A 152 2.11 10.82 -7.12
C PHE A 152 0.70 10.27 -7.30
N LEU A 153 -0.05 10.04 -6.21
CA LEU A 153 -1.38 9.43 -6.30
C LEU A 153 -2.47 10.46 -6.60
N LEU A 154 -2.46 11.60 -5.90
CA LEU A 154 -3.49 12.62 -6.06
C LEU A 154 -3.65 13.10 -7.52
N PRO A 155 -2.57 13.42 -8.28
CA PRO A 155 -2.68 13.83 -9.69
C PRO A 155 -3.18 12.74 -10.65
N ARG A 156 -3.28 11.49 -10.18
CA ARG A 156 -3.72 10.31 -10.92
C ARG A 156 -5.00 9.69 -10.35
N SER A 157 -5.55 10.25 -9.27
CA SER A 157 -6.69 9.67 -8.53
C SER A 157 -7.90 9.35 -9.41
N HIS A 158 -8.17 10.16 -10.44
CA HIS A 158 -9.25 9.93 -11.41
C HIS A 158 -9.07 8.71 -12.33
N LYS A 159 -7.86 8.12 -12.38
CA LYS A 159 -7.57 6.90 -13.16
C LYS A 159 -7.38 5.67 -12.28
N LEU A 160 -7.31 5.86 -10.97
CA LEU A 160 -7.11 4.76 -10.04
C LEU A 160 -8.48 4.23 -9.63
N ASP A 161 -8.71 2.96 -9.95
CA ASP A 161 -9.88 2.22 -9.49
C ASP A 161 -9.76 1.94 -7.99
N LEU A 162 -8.54 1.72 -7.48
CA LEU A 162 -8.28 1.38 -6.08
C LEU A 162 -7.02 2.07 -5.52
N ILE A 163 -7.16 2.58 -4.29
CA ILE A 163 -6.02 2.98 -3.44
C ILE A 163 -5.97 2.04 -2.23
N GLY A 164 -4.82 1.42 -2.03
CA GLY A 164 -4.56 0.48 -0.94
C GLY A 164 -3.57 1.01 0.08
N PHE A 165 -3.74 0.62 1.33
CA PHE A 165 -2.77 0.80 2.41
C PHE A 165 -2.54 -0.55 3.08
N ARG A 166 -1.29 -1.03 3.08
CA ARG A 166 -0.89 -2.22 3.82
C ARG A 166 -0.13 -1.82 5.07
N LEU A 167 -0.88 -1.74 6.17
CA LEU A 167 -0.46 -1.23 7.46
C LEU A 167 0.08 -2.38 8.33
N PRO A 168 1.38 -2.36 8.68
CA PRO A 168 1.92 -3.36 9.60
C PRO A 168 1.42 -3.15 11.05
N PRO A 169 1.28 -4.25 11.83
CA PRO A 169 0.58 -4.24 13.13
C PRO A 169 1.27 -3.34 14.16
N ASP A 170 2.58 -3.51 14.28
CA ASP A 170 3.39 -2.91 15.35
C ASP A 170 4.07 -1.62 14.93
N HIS A 171 3.53 -0.88 13.96
CA HIS A 171 4.17 0.35 13.53
C HIS A 171 3.96 1.45 14.60
N PRO A 172 5.01 1.87 15.34
CA PRO A 172 4.86 2.77 16.49
C PRO A 172 4.28 4.14 16.08
N GLY A 173 4.47 4.54 14.82
CA GLY A 173 3.92 5.78 14.28
C GLY A 173 2.54 5.68 13.60
N LEU A 174 1.92 4.50 13.47
CA LEU A 174 0.73 4.39 12.62
C LEU A 174 -0.50 5.08 13.23
N ASN A 175 -0.74 4.93 14.53
CA ASN A 175 -1.84 5.63 15.20
C ASN A 175 -1.64 7.15 15.17
N ALA A 176 -0.40 7.60 15.38
CA ALA A 176 -0.04 9.00 15.28
C ALA A 176 -0.27 9.54 13.85
N TRP A 177 0.11 8.77 12.83
CA TRP A 177 -0.12 9.12 11.43
C TRP A 177 -1.62 9.20 11.11
N LEU A 178 -2.43 8.21 11.48
CA LEU A 178 -3.89 8.26 11.29
C LEU A 178 -4.51 9.48 11.99
N ARG A 179 -4.14 9.74 13.25
CA ARG A 179 -4.61 10.91 14.02
C ARG A 179 -4.24 12.23 13.37
N SER A 180 -3.04 12.33 12.79
CA SER A 180 -2.59 13.54 12.10
C SER A 180 -3.43 13.90 10.86
N HIS A 181 -4.17 12.94 10.30
CA HIS A 181 -5.10 13.18 9.18
C HIS A 181 -6.53 13.47 9.62
N ILE A 182 -6.98 12.87 10.72
CA ILE A 182 -8.35 13.03 11.24
C ILE A 182 -8.55 14.41 11.89
N GLY A 183 -7.47 15.04 12.38
CA GLY A 183 -7.52 16.29 13.11
C GLY A 183 -7.90 16.10 14.59
N SER A 184 -7.42 17.02 15.43
CA SER A 184 -7.69 17.01 16.88
C SER A 184 -9.05 17.63 17.20
N SER A 185 -10.17 17.06 16.74
CA SER A 185 -11.51 17.56 17.11
C SER A 185 -11.95 17.20 18.54
N ALA A 186 -11.08 16.61 19.37
CA ALA A 186 -11.42 16.18 20.74
C ALA A 186 -10.56 16.81 21.85
N GLY A 187 -9.66 17.74 21.54
CA GLY A 187 -8.77 18.34 22.55
C GLY A 187 -8.65 19.84 22.36
N GLY A 188 -9.54 20.61 23.00
CA GLY A 188 -9.39 22.04 23.18
C GLY A 188 -8.20 22.32 24.10
N GLY A 189 -7.01 22.39 23.52
CA GLY A 189 -5.78 22.81 24.18
C GLY A 189 -5.01 23.74 23.24
N PRO A 190 -4.77 25.00 23.63
CA PRO A 190 -3.91 25.88 22.84
C PRO A 190 -2.47 25.40 23.00
N ASN A 191 -1.73 25.39 21.88
CA ASN A 191 -0.28 25.18 21.78
C ASN A 191 0.18 23.74 21.48
N ALA A 192 0.25 23.44 20.18
CA ALA A 192 1.39 22.79 19.48
C ALA A 192 0.95 22.16 18.14
N GLN A 193 0.09 22.84 17.36
CA GLN A 193 -0.10 22.45 15.96
C GLN A 193 1.07 22.99 15.13
N SER A 194 2.09 22.15 14.94
CA SER A 194 3.13 22.42 13.95
C SER A 194 2.49 22.63 12.57
N ASN A 195 3.01 23.56 11.76
CA ASN A 195 2.56 23.83 10.39
C ASN A 195 2.52 22.59 9.47
N LEU A 196 3.17 21.49 9.89
CA LEU A 196 3.18 20.21 9.19
C LEU A 196 1.85 19.45 9.33
N SER A 197 1.19 19.53 10.49
CA SER A 197 -0.12 18.88 10.72
C SER A 197 -1.22 19.47 9.83
N ARG A 198 -1.22 20.81 9.65
CA ARG A 198 -2.20 21.50 8.79
C ARG A 198 -2.17 21.04 7.34
N ARG A 199 -1.01 20.63 6.80
CA ARG A 199 -0.92 20.18 5.40
C ARG A 199 -1.45 18.76 5.21
N SER A 200 -1.21 17.87 6.17
CA SER A 200 -1.64 16.47 6.06
C SER A 200 -3.17 16.34 6.18
N GLU A 201 -3.80 17.11 7.08
CA GLU A 201 -5.28 17.15 7.28
C GLU A 201 -6.08 17.42 5.99
N HIS A 202 -5.47 18.03 4.97
CA HIS A 202 -6.16 18.42 3.73
C HIS A 202 -5.84 17.54 2.52
N ILE A 203 -5.02 16.50 2.64
CA ILE A 203 -4.65 15.67 1.48
C ILE A 203 -5.80 14.75 1.07
N LEU A 204 -6.40 14.03 2.01
CA LEU A 204 -7.39 12.97 1.74
C LEU A 204 -8.72 13.50 1.17
N PRO A 205 -9.28 14.63 1.65
CA PRO A 205 -10.48 15.21 1.05
C PRO A 205 -10.34 15.58 -0.43
N ARG A 206 -9.10 15.73 -0.94
CA ARG A 206 -8.84 16.04 -2.35
C ARG A 206 -8.97 14.82 -3.28
N PHE A 207 -9.07 13.61 -2.74
CA PHE A 207 -9.28 12.37 -3.49
C PHE A 207 -10.76 12.19 -3.88
N ILE A 208 -11.33 13.18 -4.57
CA ILE A 208 -12.75 13.20 -4.94
C ILE A 208 -13.15 12.09 -5.92
N HIS A 209 -12.19 11.48 -6.61
CA HIS A 209 -12.48 10.39 -7.56
C HIS A 209 -12.33 9.00 -6.94
N THR A 210 -11.78 8.90 -5.74
CA THR A 210 -11.55 7.60 -5.09
C THR A 210 -12.86 7.05 -4.54
N LYS A 211 -13.33 5.98 -5.17
CA LYS A 211 -14.55 5.25 -4.78
C LYS A 211 -14.28 3.95 -4.05
N HIS A 212 -13.08 3.42 -4.15
CA HIS A 212 -12.69 2.14 -3.57
C HIS A 212 -11.36 2.29 -2.82
N LEU A 213 -11.40 1.93 -1.54
CA LEU A 213 -10.25 1.94 -0.65
C LEU A 213 -10.02 0.54 -0.08
N ARG A 214 -8.75 0.12 -0.05
CA ARG A 214 -8.32 -1.11 0.63
C ARG A 214 -7.41 -0.76 1.80
N ILE A 215 -7.69 -1.31 2.97
CA ILE A 215 -6.84 -1.23 4.15
C ILE A 215 -6.56 -2.65 4.60
N GLU A 216 -5.32 -3.06 4.46
CA GLU A 216 -4.82 -4.32 4.99
C GLU A 216 -4.10 -3.99 6.29
N SER A 217 -4.63 -4.44 7.43
CA SER A 217 -3.96 -4.28 8.72
C SER A 217 -3.87 -5.63 9.38
N ILE A 218 -2.66 -6.20 9.36
CA ILE A 218 -2.38 -7.47 10.05
C ILE A 218 -2.69 -7.22 11.54
N GLN A 219 -3.39 -8.15 12.20
CA GLN A 219 -3.78 -8.05 13.62
C GLN A 219 -4.71 -6.88 13.97
N PHE A 220 -5.79 -6.70 13.22
CA PHE A 220 -6.99 -5.99 13.71
C PHE A 220 -7.56 -6.57 15.04
N LEU A 221 -7.05 -7.71 15.49
CA LEU A 221 -7.54 -8.48 16.63
C LEU A 221 -7.44 -7.74 17.97
N ASP A 222 -6.42 -6.90 18.17
CA ASP A 222 -6.25 -6.09 19.39
C ASP A 222 -7.05 -4.79 19.35
N ALA A 223 -7.45 -4.35 18.15
CA ALA A 223 -8.20 -3.11 17.94
C ALA A 223 -9.65 -3.17 18.42
N VAL A 224 -10.27 -4.35 18.40
CA VAL A 224 -11.68 -4.56 18.72
C VAL A 224 -11.88 -4.95 20.19
N GLY A 225 -10.83 -5.43 20.88
CA GLY A 225 -10.93 -5.99 22.24
C GLY A 225 -10.10 -5.28 23.33
N SER A 226 -9.15 -4.40 23.00
CA SER A 226 -8.34 -3.73 24.02
C SER A 226 -9.03 -2.45 24.50
N SER A 227 -9.96 -2.58 25.44
CA SER A 227 -10.50 -1.48 26.25
C SER A 227 -9.50 -0.96 27.30
N ASN A 228 -8.24 -1.41 27.28
CA ASN A 228 -7.27 -1.15 28.35
C ASN A 228 -6.45 0.15 28.16
N SER A 229 -6.80 1.02 27.21
CA SER A 229 -6.24 2.37 27.17
C SER A 229 -7.34 3.41 27.41
N GLN A 230 -7.40 3.92 28.63
CA GLN A 230 -8.44 4.79 29.19
C GLN A 230 -8.59 6.19 28.54
N THR A 231 -7.95 6.53 27.40
CA THR A 231 -7.90 7.93 26.95
C THR A 231 -7.93 8.18 25.43
N GLY A 232 -8.25 7.22 24.56
CA GLY A 232 -8.30 7.51 23.11
C GLY A 232 -9.09 6.56 22.22
N PRO A 233 -9.34 6.95 20.95
CA PRO A 233 -10.10 6.15 20.00
C PRO A 233 -9.38 4.84 19.68
N SER A 234 -10.16 3.78 19.49
CA SER A 234 -9.65 2.48 19.07
C SER A 234 -8.99 2.56 17.69
N ARG A 235 -8.13 1.59 17.35
CA ARG A 235 -7.54 1.52 16.00
C ARG A 235 -8.62 1.36 14.92
N LEU A 236 -9.68 0.59 15.18
CA LEU A 236 -10.82 0.46 14.28
C LEU A 236 -11.48 1.82 14.04
N GLU A 237 -11.73 2.57 15.11
CA GLU A 237 -12.31 3.90 15.02
C GLU A 237 -11.40 4.88 14.25
N LEU A 238 -10.08 4.84 14.49
CA LEU A 238 -9.13 5.63 13.71
C LEU A 238 -9.15 5.27 12.22
N ILE A 239 -9.20 3.98 11.88
CA ILE A 239 -9.28 3.52 10.49
C ILE A 239 -10.60 3.96 9.84
N ALA A 240 -11.73 3.82 10.54
CA ALA A 240 -13.03 4.25 10.04
C ALA A 240 -13.09 5.77 9.83
N ARG A 241 -12.60 6.56 10.80
CA ARG A 241 -12.49 8.02 10.65
C ARG A 241 -11.58 8.41 9.50
N PHE A 242 -10.42 7.75 9.35
CA PHE A 242 -9.49 7.98 8.26
C PHE A 242 -10.12 7.67 6.89
N ALA A 243 -10.81 6.53 6.75
CA ALA A 243 -11.52 6.16 5.52
C ALA A 243 -12.65 7.16 5.20
N GLY A 244 -13.31 7.69 6.22
CA GLY A 244 -14.34 8.73 6.09
C GLY A 244 -13.85 10.06 5.50
N LEU A 245 -12.53 10.30 5.48
CA LEU A 245 -11.94 11.51 4.88
C LEU A 245 -11.96 11.49 3.35
N PHE A 246 -12.25 10.33 2.72
CA PHE A 246 -12.44 10.21 1.28
C PHE A 246 -13.89 10.56 0.91
N PRO A 247 -14.14 11.70 0.24
CA PRO A 247 -15.48 12.27 0.15
C PRO A 247 -16.43 11.46 -0.72
N ASN A 248 -15.94 10.58 -1.60
CA ASN A 248 -16.77 9.78 -2.50
C ASN A 248 -16.50 8.28 -2.34
N LEU A 249 -16.02 7.85 -1.17
CA LEU A 249 -15.75 6.44 -0.92
C LEU A 249 -17.06 5.65 -0.87
N GLU A 250 -17.21 4.66 -1.75
CA GLU A 250 -18.41 3.82 -1.86
C GLU A 250 -18.14 2.37 -1.41
N TYR A 251 -16.91 1.89 -1.54
CA TYR A 251 -16.52 0.52 -1.21
C TYR A 251 -15.22 0.48 -0.40
N LEU A 252 -15.26 -0.22 0.75
CA LEU A 252 -14.13 -0.35 1.66
C LEU A 252 -13.75 -1.83 1.86
N GLU A 253 -12.51 -2.18 1.55
CA GLU A 253 -11.95 -3.51 1.84
C GLU A 253 -11.08 -3.43 3.09
N LEU A 254 -11.42 -4.23 4.10
CA LEU A 254 -10.65 -4.42 5.31
C LEU A 254 -10.09 -5.86 5.32
N LEU A 255 -8.85 -6.03 4.86
CA LEU A 255 -8.22 -7.35 4.73
C LEU A 255 -7.37 -7.70 5.96
N ASP A 256 -7.04 -8.99 6.09
CA ASP A 256 -6.31 -9.57 7.23
C ASP A 256 -7.00 -9.43 8.60
N ILE A 257 -8.29 -9.06 8.61
CA ILE A 257 -9.14 -9.22 9.78
C ILE A 257 -9.57 -10.69 9.84
N ARG A 258 -9.01 -11.47 10.78
CA ARG A 258 -9.63 -12.71 11.23
C ARG A 258 -10.91 -12.36 11.99
N ALA A 259 -11.93 -11.95 11.26
CA ALA A 259 -13.22 -11.59 11.85
C ALA A 259 -13.97 -12.88 12.16
N SER A 260 -14.03 -13.24 13.44
CA SER A 260 -15.11 -14.09 13.92
C SER A 260 -16.44 -13.34 13.72
N ALA A 261 -17.53 -14.06 13.46
CA ALA A 261 -18.84 -13.45 13.13
C ALA A 261 -19.29 -12.39 14.15
N ASN A 262 -18.98 -12.58 15.44
CA ASN A 262 -19.26 -11.64 16.52
C ASN A 262 -18.49 -10.30 16.45
N ARG A 263 -17.46 -10.17 15.60
CA ARG A 263 -16.68 -8.94 15.40
C ARG A 263 -17.15 -8.10 14.21
N ILE A 264 -18.00 -8.66 13.36
CA ILE A 264 -18.55 -7.95 12.21
C ILE A 264 -19.43 -6.76 12.64
N PRO A 265 -20.36 -6.88 13.61
CA PRO A 265 -21.23 -5.76 13.97
C PRO A 265 -20.46 -4.50 14.43
N PRO A 266 -19.49 -4.57 15.35
CA PRO A 266 -18.70 -3.39 15.74
C PRO A 266 -17.95 -2.73 14.58
N ILE A 267 -17.47 -3.52 13.61
CA ILE A 267 -16.81 -2.99 12.41
C ILE A 267 -17.81 -2.23 11.54
N VAL A 268 -18.97 -2.83 11.28
CA VAL A 268 -20.01 -2.20 10.46
C VAL A 268 -20.54 -0.93 11.12
N ASP A 269 -20.74 -0.92 12.44
CA ASP A 269 -21.20 0.25 13.17
C ASP A 269 -20.19 1.40 13.13
N ALA A 270 -18.89 1.10 13.33
CA ALA A 270 -17.83 2.11 13.22
C ALA A 270 -17.76 2.71 11.80
N ILE A 271 -17.89 1.89 10.75
CA ILE A 271 -17.90 2.36 9.36
C ILE A 271 -19.16 3.18 9.10
N ARG A 272 -20.34 2.74 9.56
CA ARG A 272 -21.59 3.49 9.39
C ARG A 272 -21.52 4.87 10.06
N GLN A 273 -20.91 4.94 11.24
CA GLN A 273 -20.75 6.18 11.99
C GLN A 273 -19.79 7.17 11.31
N HIS A 274 -18.69 6.69 10.72
CA HIS A 274 -17.60 7.56 10.24
C HIS A 274 -17.47 7.65 8.72
N CYS A 275 -18.07 6.74 7.96
CA CYS A 275 -18.00 6.65 6.51
C CYS A 275 -19.41 6.67 5.89
N PRO A 276 -20.18 7.77 5.97
CA PRO A 276 -21.60 7.80 5.62
C PRO A 276 -21.91 7.49 4.15
N ARG A 277 -20.90 7.53 3.27
CA ARG A 277 -21.04 7.24 1.83
C ARG A 277 -20.66 5.82 1.43
N VAL A 278 -20.04 5.06 2.35
CA VAL A 278 -19.67 3.67 2.09
C VAL A 278 -20.94 2.82 2.07
N LYS A 279 -21.18 2.17 0.92
CA LYS A 279 -22.34 1.31 0.69
C LYS A 279 -22.00 -0.14 1.00
N LYS A 280 -20.77 -0.55 0.68
CA LYS A 280 -20.32 -1.94 0.80
C LYS A 280 -19.00 -2.01 1.58
N VAL A 281 -18.88 -3.02 2.45
CA VAL A 281 -17.63 -3.35 3.13
C VAL A 281 -17.28 -4.81 2.91
N LYS A 282 -16.03 -5.10 2.57
CA LYS A 282 -15.50 -6.47 2.57
C LYS A 282 -14.58 -6.66 3.76
N ILE A 283 -14.81 -7.71 4.55
CA ILE A 283 -14.02 -8.01 5.76
C ILE A 283 -13.34 -9.36 5.57
N GLY A 284 -12.01 -9.36 5.61
CA GLY A 284 -11.20 -10.56 5.38
C GLY A 284 -11.45 -11.17 4.00
N HIS A 285 -11.68 -12.48 3.96
CA HIS A 285 -11.97 -13.24 2.74
C HIS A 285 -13.48 -13.39 2.46
N ALA A 286 -14.34 -12.83 3.32
CA ALA A 286 -15.79 -12.93 3.15
C ALA A 286 -16.30 -12.14 1.93
N SER A 287 -17.54 -12.44 1.56
CA SER A 287 -18.29 -11.63 0.59
C SER A 287 -18.52 -10.21 1.11
N ALA A 288 -18.66 -9.26 0.19
CA ALA A 288 -18.95 -7.87 0.55
C ALA A 288 -20.33 -7.77 1.23
N ILE A 289 -20.38 -7.10 2.38
CA ILE A 289 -21.57 -6.80 3.16
C ILE A 289 -22.13 -5.46 2.71
N ASP A 290 -23.43 -5.41 2.44
CA ASP A 290 -24.13 -4.15 2.21
C ASP A 290 -24.48 -3.47 3.55
N ILE A 291 -23.85 -2.34 3.83
CA ILE A 291 -23.96 -1.63 5.12
C ILE A 291 -25.35 -1.03 5.30
N VAL A 292 -26.05 -0.70 4.21
CA VAL A 292 -27.38 -0.08 4.25
C VAL A 292 -28.41 -1.07 4.77
N TRP A 293 -28.25 -2.36 4.44
CA TRP A 293 -29.19 -3.42 4.81
C TRP A 293 -28.75 -4.23 6.03
N TYR A 294 -27.47 -4.17 6.42
CA TYR A 294 -26.95 -4.91 7.56
C TYR A 294 -27.71 -4.58 8.87
N GLY A 295 -28.39 -5.58 9.43
CA GLY A 295 -29.17 -5.48 10.67
C GLY A 295 -30.63 -5.01 10.52
N ARG A 296 -31.11 -4.70 9.31
CA ARG A 296 -32.51 -4.30 9.07
C ARG A 296 -33.45 -5.45 8.69
N SER A 297 -32.91 -6.60 8.35
CA SER A 297 -33.66 -7.81 8.01
C SER A 297 -33.27 -8.93 8.95
N GLY A 298 -34.24 -9.70 9.45
CA GLY A 298 -34.03 -10.99 10.13
C GLY A 298 -33.38 -12.08 9.26
N PHE A 299 -32.62 -11.69 8.23
CA PHE A 299 -31.69 -12.51 7.45
C PHE A 299 -30.31 -12.47 8.12
N GLY A 300 -30.24 -12.90 9.37
CA GLY A 300 -28.99 -13.33 9.97
C GLY A 300 -28.89 -14.82 9.76
N ASP A 301 -28.27 -15.24 8.65
CA ASP A 301 -27.58 -16.54 8.46
C ASP A 301 -27.32 -16.78 6.98
N ALA A 302 -26.32 -16.07 6.44
CA ALA A 302 -25.62 -16.51 5.24
C ALA A 302 -24.22 -15.91 5.22
N VAL A 303 -23.47 -16.09 6.31
CA VAL A 303 -22.01 -16.03 6.23
C VAL A 303 -21.54 -17.47 6.02
N ASN A 304 -21.56 -17.93 4.77
CA ASN A 304 -20.75 -19.08 4.39
C ASN A 304 -19.29 -18.63 4.48
N VAL A 305 -18.68 -18.89 5.64
CA VAL A 305 -17.22 -18.91 5.79
C VAL A 305 -16.75 -20.26 5.28
N ASN A 306 -16.28 -20.31 4.04
CA ASN A 306 -15.35 -21.35 3.58
C ASN A 306 -13.93 -20.79 3.68
#